data_AF-A0A2G9TFW7-F1
#
_entry.id   AF-A0A2G9TFW7-F1
#
_cell.length_a   1.000
_cell.length_b   1.000
_cell.length_c   1.000
_cell.angle_alpha   90.00
_cell.angle_beta   90.00
_cell.angle_gamma   90.00
#
_symmetry.space_group_name_H-M   'P 1'
#
loop_
_entity.id
_entity.type
_entity.pdbx_description
1 polymer ?
#
loop_
_entity_poly.entity_id
_entity_poly.type
_entity_poly.pdbx_seq_one_letter_code
_entity_poly.pdbx_strand_id
1 'polypeptide(L)' 'ILLEFNEELAGVSHGMGRRLHLPDYQLNVAQSNTETEDLPEQATELVRRLHSFISKRELEQKWALVTIATGTEE' A
#
# COMPACT_ATOMS: atom_id res chain seq x y z
N ILE A 1 6.34 5.14 -13.27
CA ILE A 1 7.57 5.39 -12.50
C ILE A 1 8.21 4.09 -12.02
N LEU A 2 7.86 3.45 -10.88
CA LEU A 2 8.62 2.27 -10.42
C LEU A 2 8.61 1.08 -11.39
N LEU A 3 7.47 0.80 -12.05
CA LEU A 3 7.35 -0.23 -13.08
C LEU A 3 8.25 -0.01 -14.31
N GLU A 4 8.70 1.23 -14.56
CA GLU A 4 9.62 1.52 -15.68
C GLU A 4 11.05 1.06 -15.39
N PHE A 5 11.39 0.85 -14.11
CA PHE A 5 12.72 0.40 -13.68
C PHE A 5 12.78 -1.09 -13.37
N ASN A 6 11.63 -1.73 -13.12
CA ASN A 6 11.53 -3.16 -12.91
C ASN A 6 10.10 -3.65 -13.23
N GLU A 7 9.98 -4.44 -14.30
CA GLU A 7 8.70 -5.01 -14.75
C GLU A 7 8.20 -6.17 -13.86
N GLU A 8 9.07 -6.77 -13.04
CA GLU A 8 8.71 -7.84 -12.11
C GLU A 8 8.08 -7.33 -10.80
N LEU A 9 7.90 -6.01 -10.67
CA LEU A 9 7.23 -5.42 -9.51
C LEU A 9 5.77 -5.86 -9.43
N ALA A 10 5.39 -6.39 -8.28
CA ALA A 10 4.02 -6.77 -7.96
C ALA A 10 3.34 -5.68 -7.13
N GLY A 11 2.09 -5.36 -7.50
CA GLY A 11 1.25 -4.40 -6.80
C GLY A 11 1.11 -3.08 -7.54
N VAL A 12 -0.02 -2.40 -7.31
CA VAL A 12 -0.33 -1.12 -7.93
C VAL A 12 -0.59 -0.08 -6.84
N SER A 13 0.07 1.07 -6.94
CA SER A 13 -0.23 2.26 -6.14
C SER A 13 -0.92 3.27 -7.06
N HIS A 14 -2.25 3.26 -7.06
CA HIS A 14 -3.03 4.30 -7.73
C HIS A 14 -3.40 5.39 -6.70
N GLY A 15 -3.72 6.59 -7.18
CA GLY A 15 -3.84 7.82 -6.36
C GLY A 15 -4.89 7.76 -5.25
N MET A 16 -4.94 8.82 -4.44
CA MET A 16 -5.84 8.96 -3.30
C MET A 16 -7.30 8.74 -3.72
N GLY A 17 -7.87 7.61 -3.32
CA GLY A 17 -9.28 7.29 -3.47
C GLY A 17 -9.87 6.99 -2.10
N ARG A 18 -11.17 7.22 -1.91
CA ARG A 18 -11.86 6.84 -0.67
C ARG A 18 -11.60 5.35 -0.40
N ARG A 19 -10.93 5.05 0.72
CA ARG A 19 -10.48 3.72 1.19
C ARG A 19 -11.39 2.55 0.83
N LEU A 20 -12.71 2.77 0.88
CA LEU A 20 -13.77 1.78 0.66
C LEU A 20 -14.06 1.42 -0.81
N HIS A 21 -13.46 2.12 -1.77
CA HIS A 21 -13.75 1.93 -3.21
C HIS A 21 -12.57 1.35 -4.01
N LEU A 22 -11.46 1.03 -3.34
CA LEU A 22 -10.26 0.51 -4.01
C LEU A 22 -10.21 -1.03 -3.88
N PRO A 23 -9.94 -1.75 -4.97
CA PRO A 23 -9.76 -3.20 -4.93
C PRO A 23 -8.56 -3.62 -4.07
N ASP A 24 -8.59 -4.84 -3.54
CA ASP A 24 -7.55 -5.38 -2.65
C ASP A 24 -6.15 -5.49 -3.31
N TYR A 25 -6.06 -5.47 -4.65
CA TYR A 25 -4.78 -5.41 -5.36
C TYR A 25 -4.09 -4.03 -5.29
N GLN A 26 -4.79 -3.00 -4.78
CA GLN A 26 -4.25 -1.66 -4.62
C GLN A 26 -3.67 -1.48 -3.21
N LEU A 27 -2.33 -1.42 -3.16
CA LEU A 27 -1.59 -1.41 -1.89
C LEU A 27 -1.40 0.01 -1.31
N ASN A 28 -1.88 1.04 -1.99
CA ASN A 28 -1.92 2.39 -1.43
C ASN A 28 -3.05 2.51 -0.39
N VAL A 29 -2.67 2.79 0.85
CA VAL A 29 -3.59 2.96 2.00
C VAL A 29 -3.60 4.40 2.54
N ALA A 30 -2.87 5.31 1.90
CA ALA A 30 -2.85 6.72 2.26
C ALA A 30 -4.25 7.34 2.10
N GLN A 31 -4.63 8.18 3.07
CA GLN A 31 -5.93 8.82 3.15
C GLN A 31 -5.75 10.32 3.40
N SER A 32 -6.68 11.12 2.88
CA SER A 32 -6.74 12.55 3.19
C SER A 32 -7.14 12.75 4.65
N ASN A 33 -6.64 13.83 5.26
CA ASN A 33 -6.93 14.21 6.65
C ASN A 33 -6.56 13.15 7.71
N THR A 34 -5.58 12.28 7.42
CA THR A 34 -5.03 11.37 8.42
C THR A 34 -3.74 11.90 9.00
N GLU A 35 -3.55 11.70 10.30
CA GLU A 35 -2.36 12.09 11.04
C GLU A 35 -1.44 10.89 11.31
N THR A 36 -0.32 11.15 11.99
CA THR A 36 0.65 10.10 12.34
C THR A 36 0.04 9.02 13.24
N GLU A 37 -0.98 9.37 14.03
CA GLU A 37 -1.71 8.42 14.89
C GLU A 37 -2.55 7.40 14.11
N ASP A 38 -2.89 7.66 12.86
CA ASP A 38 -3.65 6.74 12.00
C ASP A 38 -2.75 5.70 11.31
N LEU A 39 -1.42 5.86 11.35
CA LEU A 39 -0.47 4.95 10.70
C LEU A 39 -0.64 3.48 11.12
N PRO A 40 -0.89 3.13 12.40
CA PRO A 40 -1.16 1.73 12.78
C PRO A 40 -2.40 1.13 12.11
N GLU A 41 -3.46 1.91 11.91
CA GLU A 41 -4.67 1.46 11.19
C GLU A 41 -4.32 1.22 9.71
N GLN A 42 -3.61 2.17 9.08
CA GLN A 42 -3.15 2.04 7.69
C GLN A 42 -2.24 0.83 7.48
N ALA A 43 -1.31 0.57 8.42
CA ALA A 43 -0.43 -0.59 8.38
C ALA A 43 -1.20 -1.91 8.48
N THR A 44 -2.21 -1.97 9.36
CA THR A 44 -3.08 -3.14 9.51
C THR A 44 -3.84 -3.43 8.20
N GLU A 45 -4.38 -2.39 7.57
CA GLU A 45 -5.07 -2.53 6.28
C GLU A 45 -4.11 -2.95 5.16
N LEU A 46 -2.88 -2.43 5.12
CA LEU A 46 -1.87 -2.83 4.15
C LEU A 46 -1.55 -4.33 4.28
N VAL A 47 -1.36 -4.83 5.51
CA VAL A 47 -1.12 -6.27 5.77
C VAL A 47 -2.30 -7.11 5.30
N ARG A 48 -3.54 -6.67 5.59
CA ARG A 48 -4.75 -7.36 5.11
C ARG A 48 -4.76 -7.47 3.59
N ARG A 49 -4.50 -6.37 2.87
CA ARG A 49 -4.47 -6.34 1.39
C ARG A 49 -3.36 -7.19 0.81
N LEU A 50 -2.17 -7.16 1.41
CA LEU A 50 -1.06 -8.02 1.00
C LEU A 50 -1.43 -9.50 1.07
N HIS A 51 -2.10 -9.93 2.14
CA HIS A 51 -2.55 -11.32 2.28
C HIS A 51 -3.74 -11.69 1.37
N SER A 52 -4.59 -10.72 1.01
CA SER A 52 -5.65 -10.93 0.00
C SER A 52 -5.10 -11.07 -1.42
N PHE A 53 -4.04 -10.32 -1.75
CA PHE A 53 -3.52 -10.21 -3.11
C PHE A 53 -2.39 -11.20 -3.41
N ILE A 54 -1.51 -11.45 -2.44
CA ILE A 54 -0.30 -12.27 -2.60
C ILE A 54 -0.36 -13.45 -1.61
N SER A 55 -0.10 -14.66 -2.12
CA SER A 55 -0.04 -15.83 -1.25
C SER A 55 1.06 -15.70 -0.21
N LYS A 56 0.85 -16.25 0.99
CA LYS A 56 1.86 -16.25 2.07
C LYS A 56 3.23 -16.78 1.60
N ARG A 57 3.23 -17.88 0.83
CA ARG A 57 4.45 -18.49 0.28
C ARG A 57 5.21 -17.53 -0.64
N GLU A 58 4.49 -16.75 -1.45
CA GLU A 58 5.11 -15.80 -2.37
C GLU A 58 5.64 -14.56 -1.61
N LEU A 59 4.94 -14.09 -0.58
CA LEU A 59 5.44 -13.02 0.31
C LEU A 59 6.74 -13.41 1.02
N GLU A 60 6.87 -14.67 1.47
CA GLU A 60 8.08 -15.19 2.13
C GLU A 60 9.31 -15.23 1.20
N GLN A 61 9.10 -15.17 -0.12
CA GLN A 61 10.15 -15.25 -1.15
C GLN A 61 10.48 -13.90 -1.78
N LYS A 62 9.78 -12.83 -1.37
CA LYS A 62 9.90 -11.49 -1.98
C LYS A 62 10.30 -10.45 -0.95
N TRP A 63 11.01 -9.44 -1.42
CA TRP A 63 11.24 -8.21 -0.66
C TRP A 63 10.08 -7.25 -0.88
N ALA A 64 9.62 -6.59 0.20
CA ALA A 64 8.61 -5.55 0.13
C ALA A 64 9.26 -4.18 0.36
N LEU A 65 9.06 -3.26 -0.60
CA LEU A 65 9.38 -1.85 -0.41
C LEU A 65 8.14 -1.13 0.11
N VAL A 66 8.21 -0.61 1.32
CA VAL A 66 7.12 0.18 1.94
C VAL A 66 7.58 1.64 2.03
N THR A 67 6.83 2.53 1.40
CA THR A 67 7.05 3.97 1.48
C THR A 67 6.03 4.57 2.44
N ILE A 68 6.52 5.21 3.50
CA ILE A 68 5.70 5.98 4.44
C ILE A 68 5.97 7.44 4.15
N ALA A 69 4.94 8.17 3.73
CA ALA A 69 4.99 9.61 3.54
C ALA A 69 4.13 10.25 4.63
N THR A 70 4.76 11.01 5.52
CA THR A 70 4.09 11.83 6.53
C THR A 70 4.38 13.30 6.23
N GLY A 71 3.37 14.14 6.40
CA GLY A 71 3.47 15.57 6.13
C GLY A 71 2.12 16.24 6.36
N THR A 72 2.13 17.55 6.52
CA THR A 72 0.92 18.38 6.57
C THR A 72 0.54 18.79 5.15
N GLU A 73 -0.76 18.84 4.85
CA GLU A 73 -1.24 19.60 3.69
C GLU A 73 -0.97 21.09 3.99
N GLU A 74 0.15 21.63 3.51
CA GLU A 74 0.36 23.08 3.37
C GLU A 74 -0.20 23.58 2.04
#